data_AF-A0A9D9GLK9-F1
#
_entry.id   AF-A0A9D9GLK9-F1
#
_cell.length_a   1.000
_cell.length_b   1.000
_cell.length_c   1.000
_cell.angle_alpha   90.00
_cell.angle_beta   90.00
_cell.angle_gamma   90.00
#
_symmetry.space_group_name_H-M   'P 1'
#
loop_
_entity.id
_entity.type
_entity.pdbx_description
1 polymer ?
#
loop_
_entity_poly.entity_id
_entity_poly.type
_entity_poly.pdbx_seq_one_letter_code
_entity_poly.pdbx_strand_id
1 'polypeptide(L)'
;AVVMVVAAIVIGLLIAPKSKNAQKGEPYECGIPTRGTSWLQFRPGYYLFALLFLLFDVETVLLFPWATITKTLGPNGILAILFFLLILVLGLAYAWKKGALEWK
;
A
#
# COMPACT_ATOMS: atom_id res chain seq x y z
N ALA A 1 22.22 -2.00 -5.78
CA ALA A 1 20.85 -2.18 -6.32
C ALA A 1 20.48 -1.05 -7.31
N VAL A 2 20.43 0.21 -6.87
CA VAL A 2 20.01 1.35 -7.72
C VAL A 2 20.80 1.46 -9.02
N VAL A 3 22.14 1.37 -8.96
CA VAL A 3 23.01 1.45 -10.15
C VAL A 3 22.68 0.37 -11.18
N MET A 4 22.38 -0.85 -10.73
CA MET A 4 22.01 -1.96 -11.62
C MET A 4 20.68 -1.70 -12.32
N VAL A 5 19.66 -1.21 -11.59
CA VAL A 5 18.33 -0.90 -12.15
C VAL A 5 18.43 0.21 -13.18
N VAL A 6 19.15 1.29 -12.85
CA VAL A 6 19.35 2.42 -13.77
C VAL A 6 20.12 1.97 -15.01
N ALA A 7 21.19 1.19 -14.85
CA ALA A 7 21.96 0.65 -15.97
C ALA A 7 21.09 -0.21 -16.90
N ALA A 8 20.25 -1.10 -16.34
CA ALA A 8 19.36 -1.95 -17.13
C ALA A 8 18.34 -1.13 -17.94
N ILE A 9 17.74 -0.09 -17.34
CA ILE A 9 16.81 0.81 -18.03
C ILE A 9 17.53 1.58 -19.16
N VAL A 10 18.73 2.10 -18.89
CA VAL A 10 19.51 2.86 -19.89
C VAL A 10 19.92 1.98 -21.06
N ILE A 11 20.43 0.78 -20.80
CA ILE A 11 20.79 -0.19 -21.84
C ILE A 11 19.56 -0.55 -22.68
N GLY A 12 18.42 -0.82 -22.04
CA GLY A 12 17.15 -1.08 -22.73
C GLY A 12 16.71 0.08 -23.61
N LEU A 13 16.83 1.32 -23.13
CA LEU A 13 16.50 2.53 -23.89
C LEU A 13 17.44 2.79 -25.07
N LEU A 14 18.69 2.32 -25.03
CA LEU A 14 19.68 2.50 -26.10
C LEU A 14 19.58 1.41 -27.18
N ILE A 15 19.36 0.15 -26.78
CA ILE A 15 19.34 -0.99 -27.71
C ILE A 15 17.95 -1.18 -28.35
N ALA A 16 16.86 -0.88 -27.63
CA ALA A 16 15.52 -1.18 -28.12
C ALA A 16 15.15 -0.36 -29.38
N PRO A 17 14.57 -1.01 -30.42
CA PRO A 17 14.10 -0.30 -31.60
C PRO A 17 12.94 0.62 -31.25
N LYS A 18 13.09 1.91 -31.56
CA LYS A 18 12.06 2.94 -31.30
C LYS A 18 11.28 3.24 -32.57
N SER A 19 9.97 3.42 -32.45
CA SER A 19 9.11 3.86 -33.55
C SER A 19 8.13 4.89 -33.04
N LYS A 20 8.06 6.04 -33.72
CA LYS A 20 7.18 7.16 -33.43
C LYS A 20 5.95 7.05 -34.33
N ASN A 21 4.96 6.27 -33.93
CA ASN A 21 3.64 6.23 -34.58
C ASN A 21 2.66 6.97 -33.66
N ALA A 22 1.84 7.87 -34.21
CA ALA A 22 0.80 8.58 -33.45
C ALA A 22 -0.12 7.60 -32.70
N GLN A 23 -0.50 6.48 -33.33
CA GLN A 23 -1.34 5.45 -32.72
C GLN A 23 -0.67 4.73 -31.52
N LYS A 24 0.66 4.69 -31.45
CA LYS A 24 1.37 4.11 -30.29
C LYS A 24 1.26 4.99 -29.04
N GLY A 25 0.94 6.28 -29.22
CA GLY A 25 0.74 7.23 -28.12
C GLY A 25 -0.69 7.28 -27.62
N GLU A 26 -1.63 6.58 -28.28
CA GLU A 26 -3.03 6.55 -27.88
C GLU A 26 -3.26 5.48 -26.80
N PRO A 27 -4.15 5.74 -25.81
CA PRO A 27 -4.57 4.73 -24.85
C PRO A 27 -5.19 3.52 -25.56
N TYR A 28 -4.88 2.33 -25.05
CA TYR A 28 -5.44 1.09 -25.59
C TYR A 28 -6.93 0.98 -25.26
N GLU A 29 -7.76 0.94 -26.29
CA GLU A 29 -9.23 0.78 -26.21
C GLU A 29 -9.72 -0.29 -27.20
N CYS A 30 -8.99 -1.40 -27.36
CA CYS A 30 -9.38 -2.52 -28.26
C CYS A 30 -9.70 -2.10 -29.72
N GLY A 31 -9.08 -1.01 -30.21
CA GLY A 31 -9.24 -0.53 -31.59
C GLY A 31 -10.35 0.50 -31.81
N ILE A 32 -11.05 0.94 -30.75
CA ILE A 32 -11.97 2.09 -30.83
C ILE A 32 -11.32 3.36 -30.29
N PRO A 33 -11.64 4.56 -30.84
CA PRO A 33 -11.13 5.80 -30.28
C PRO A 33 -11.72 6.05 -28.89
N THR A 34 -10.88 6.48 -27.95
CA THR A 34 -11.31 6.86 -26.60
C THR A 34 -12.42 7.91 -26.67
N ARG A 35 -13.56 7.65 -26.01
CA ARG A 35 -14.70 8.59 -25.93
C ARG A 35 -15.06 8.85 -24.48
N GLY A 36 -15.35 10.12 -24.18
CA GLY A 36 -15.79 10.55 -22.86
C GLY A 36 -14.68 11.12 -21.99
N THR A 37 -15.00 11.37 -20.73
CA THR A 37 -14.10 11.95 -19.75
C THR A 37 -13.45 10.84 -18.92
N SER A 38 -12.15 10.95 -18.64
CA SER A 38 -11.42 9.98 -17.79
C SER A 38 -11.77 10.07 -16.29
N TRP A 39 -12.75 10.90 -15.92
CA TRP A 39 -13.19 11.07 -14.54
C TRP A 39 -14.08 9.89 -14.12
N LEU A 40 -13.49 8.95 -13.40
CA LEU A 40 -14.21 7.82 -12.81
C LEU A 40 -14.71 8.18 -11.40
N GLN A 41 -15.92 7.74 -11.07
CA GLN A 41 -16.41 7.80 -9.69
C GLN A 41 -15.55 6.88 -8.82
N PHE A 42 -14.74 7.47 -7.96
CA PHE A 42 -13.86 6.73 -7.09
C PHE A 42 -14.66 6.15 -5.92
N ARG A 43 -14.52 4.84 -5.69
CA ARG A 43 -15.22 4.19 -4.57
C ARG A 43 -14.55 4.62 -3.25
N PRO A 44 -15.32 5.01 -2.21
CA PRO A 44 -14.73 5.42 -0.93
C PRO A 44 -13.97 4.29 -0.22
N GLY A 45 -14.21 3.03 -0.61
CA GLY A 45 -13.51 1.86 -0.06
C GLY A 45 -11.98 1.99 -0.12
N TYR A 46 -11.42 2.43 -1.25
CA TYR A 46 -9.96 2.58 -1.39
C TYR A 46 -9.37 3.53 -0.33
N TYR A 47 -10.06 4.62 -0.01
CA TYR A 47 -9.62 5.56 1.03
C TYR A 47 -9.68 4.94 2.42
N LEU A 48 -10.76 4.21 2.73
CA LEU A 48 -10.91 3.53 4.02
C LEU A 48 -9.82 2.48 4.23
N PHE A 49 -9.49 1.70 3.20
CA PHE A 49 -8.38 0.75 3.24
C PHE A 49 -7.02 1.45 3.44
N ALA A 50 -6.75 2.52 2.71
CA ALA A 50 -5.48 3.25 2.84
C ALA A 50 -5.33 3.86 4.26
N LEU A 51 -6.40 4.41 4.81
CA LEU A 51 -6.41 4.99 6.16
C LEU A 51 -6.23 3.92 7.24
N LEU A 52 -6.94 2.78 7.13
CA LEU A 52 -6.77 1.65 8.04
C LEU A 52 -5.34 1.09 7.97
N PHE A 53 -4.80 0.91 6.76
CA PHE A 53 -3.43 0.46 6.56
C PHE A 53 -2.43 1.41 7.22
N LEU A 54 -2.56 2.72 6.99
CA LEU A 54 -1.68 3.72 7.60
C LEU A 54 -1.73 3.67 9.14
N LEU A 55 -2.93 3.52 9.72
CA LEU A 55 -3.10 3.42 11.17
C LEU A 55 -2.36 2.19 11.72
N PHE A 56 -2.61 1.01 11.15
CA PHE A 56 -1.95 -0.22 11.55
C PHE A 56 -0.43 -0.16 11.35
N ASP A 57 0.04 0.44 10.25
CA ASP A 57 1.47 0.58 9.98
C ASP A 57 2.16 1.40 11.08
N VAL A 58 1.60 2.57 11.44
CA VAL A 58 2.09 3.39 12.55
C VAL A 58 2.12 2.63 13.87
N GLU A 59 1.08 1.84 14.16
CA GLU A 59 1.03 1.04 15.37
C GLU A 59 2.08 -0.09 15.39
N THR A 60 2.37 -0.70 14.24
CA THR A 60 3.47 -1.68 14.14
C THR A 60 4.83 -1.02 14.30
N VAL A 61 5.00 0.23 13.88
CA VAL A 61 6.23 0.99 14.12
C VAL A 61 6.50 1.13 15.62
N LEU A 62 5.45 1.31 16.44
CA LEU A 62 5.56 1.37 17.90
C LEU A 62 5.95 0.03 18.54
N LEU A 63 5.75 -1.09 17.86
CA LEU A 63 6.20 -2.41 18.34
C LEU A 63 7.73 -2.56 18.26
N PHE A 64 8.42 -1.86 17.34
CA PHE A 64 9.87 -2.04 17.16
C PHE A 64 10.69 -1.64 18.40
N PRO A 65 10.53 -0.43 18.98
CA PRO A 65 11.27 -0.08 20.19
C PRO A 65 11.05 -1.09 21.31
N TRP A 66 9.79 -1.47 21.56
CA TRP A 66 9.46 -2.49 22.56
C TRP A 66 10.16 -3.83 22.28
N ALA A 67 10.15 -4.31 21.03
CA ALA A 67 10.78 -5.55 20.64
C ALA A 67 12.31 -5.54 20.86
N THR A 68 12.96 -4.38 20.68
CA THR A 68 14.41 -4.26 20.90
C THR A 68 14.82 -4.31 22.38
N ILE A 69 13.99 -3.80 23.29
CA ILE A 69 14.30 -3.70 24.72
C ILE A 69 13.55 -4.71 25.60
N THR A 70 12.78 -5.61 25.01
CA THR A 70 11.90 -6.54 25.75
C THR A 70 12.61 -7.32 26.86
N LYS A 71 13.88 -7.69 26.66
CA LYS A 71 14.70 -8.41 27.64
C LYS A 71 14.97 -7.63 28.93
N THR A 72 14.96 -6.30 28.89
CA THR A 72 15.24 -5.43 30.04
C THR A 72 13.98 -4.95 30.76
N LEU A 73 12.79 -5.07 30.16
CA LEU A 73 11.53 -4.57 30.73
C LEU A 73 10.89 -5.52 31.75
N GLY A 74 11.27 -6.80 31.75
CA GLY A 74 10.66 -7.81 32.63
C GLY A 74 9.15 -7.98 32.42
N PRO A 75 8.40 -8.48 33.43
CA PRO A 75 6.97 -8.77 33.31
C PRO A 75 6.09 -7.56 32.93
N ASN A 76 6.48 -6.35 33.32
CA ASN A 76 5.74 -5.13 33.01
C ASN A 76 5.74 -4.82 31.51
N GLY A 77 6.83 -5.13 30.80
CA GLY A 77 6.88 -4.98 29.34
C GLY A 77 5.96 -5.95 28.61
N ILE A 78 5.80 -7.16 29.15
CA ILE A 78 4.88 -8.16 28.60
C ILE A 78 3.42 -7.72 28.82
N LEU A 79 3.10 -7.17 29.99
CA LEU A 79 1.76 -6.66 30.24
C LEU A 79 1.41 -5.47 29.33
N ALA A 80 2.36 -4.55 29.12
CA ALA A 80 2.19 -3.40 28.23
C ALA A 80 1.91 -3.81 26.78
N ILE A 81 2.66 -4.79 26.24
CA ILE A 81 2.44 -5.26 24.88
C ILE A 81 1.13 -6.01 24.72
N LEU A 82 0.72 -6.76 25.74
CA LEU A 82 -0.51 -7.52 25.72
C LEU A 82 -1.73 -6.58 25.70
N PHE A 83 -1.68 -5.50 26.48
CA PHE A 83 -2.70 -4.46 26.45
C PHE A 83 -2.72 -3.72 25.11
N PHE A 84 -1.55 -3.40 24.55
CA PHE A 84 -1.44 -2.76 23.24
C PHE A 84 -2.01 -3.63 22.11
N LEU A 85 -1.65 -4.91 22.07
CA LEU A 85 -2.19 -5.88 21.11
C LEU A 85 -3.70 -6.07 21.26
N LEU A 86 -4.23 -6.02 22.49
CA LEU A 86 -5.66 -6.10 22.73
C LEU A 86 -6.41 -4.91 22.09
N ILE A 87 -5.87 -3.69 22.20
CA ILE A 87 -6.44 -2.51 21.54
C ILE A 87 -6.44 -2.69 20.01
N LEU A 88 -5.34 -3.20 19.43
CA LEU A 88 -5.25 -3.47 17.99
C LEU A 88 -6.31 -4.45 17.51
N VAL A 89 -6.47 -5.57 18.22
CA VAL A 89 -7.46 -6.59 17.88
C VAL A 89 -8.88 -6.03 17.98
N LEU A 90 -9.17 -5.21 19.00
CA LEU A 90 -10.47 -4.56 19.14
C LEU A 90 -10.75 -3.55 18.01
N GLY A 91 -9.74 -2.76 17.62
CA GLY A 91 -9.83 -1.85 16.48
C GLY A 91 -10.12 -2.59 15.17
N LEU A 92 -9.41 -3.70 14.93
CA LEU A 92 -9.65 -4.55 13.77
C LEU A 92 -11.05 -5.18 13.78
N ALA A 93 -11.46 -5.74 14.92
CA ALA A 93 -12.77 -6.35 15.08
C ALA A 93 -13.91 -5.34 14.82
N TYR A 94 -13.74 -4.09 15.27
CA TYR A 94 -14.68 -3.01 15.00
C TYR A 94 -14.75 -2.66 13.50
N ALA A 95 -13.60 -2.51 12.85
CA ALA A 95 -13.52 -2.23 11.41
C ALA A 95 -14.18 -3.34 10.58
N TRP A 96 -13.96 -4.60 10.96
CA TRP A 96 -14.62 -5.76 10.35
C TRP A 96 -16.13 -5.70 10.56
N LYS A 97 -16.61 -5.52 11.79
CA LYS A 97 -18.06 -5.45 12.08
C LYS A 97 -18.76 -4.34 11.30
N LYS A 98 -18.08 -3.23 11.02
CA LYS A 98 -18.61 -2.13 10.19
C LYS A 98 -18.56 -2.39 8.68
N GLY A 99 -18.00 -3.51 8.24
CA GLY A 99 -17.85 -3.81 6.82
C GLY A 99 -16.84 -2.91 6.10
N ALA A 100 -15.95 -2.23 6.85
CA ALA A 100 -14.92 -1.38 6.24
C ALA A 100 -13.90 -2.18 5.43
N LEU A 101 -13.83 -3.50 5.66
CA LEU A 101 -12.98 -4.46 4.97
C LEU A 101 -13.72 -5.21 3.84
N GLU A 102 -15.01 -4.94 3.62
CA GLU A 102 -15.75 -5.58 2.53
C GLU A 102 -15.49 -4.88 1.20
N TRP A 103 -15.12 -5.66 0.19
CA TRP A 103 -15.06 -5.18 -1.19
C TRP A 103 -16.39 -5.44 -1.89
N LYS A 104 -17.12 -4.37 -2.20
CA LYS A 104 -18.31 -4.37 -3.07
C LYS A 104 -18.04 -3.52 -4.29
#